data_AF-A0A6A0HM51-F1
#
_entry.id   AF-A0A6A0HM51-F1
#
_cell.length_a   1.000
_cell.length_b   1.000
_cell.length_c   1.000
_cell.angle_alpha   90.00
_cell.angle_beta   90.00
_cell.angle_gamma   90.00
#
_symmetry.space_group_name_H-M   'P 1'
#
loop_
_entity.id
_entity.type
_entity.pdbx_description
1 polymer ?
#
loop_
_entity_poly.entity_id
_entity_poly.type
_entity_poly.pdbx_seq_one_letter_code
_entity_poly.pdbx_strand_id
1 'polypeptide(L)' 'MSKPAPEYRHLLVALLGRTPQVLTETLYTLCVQKGIPISEVSAISTQEGREVALDILLEPQD' A
#
# COMPACT_ATOMS: atom_id res chain seq x y z
N MET A 1 -19.74 23.71 19.28
CA MET A 1 -19.36 22.47 18.58
C MET A 1 -18.48 22.87 17.40
N SER A 2 -17.22 22.45 17.38
CA SER A 2 -16.30 22.69 16.26
C SER A 2 -16.75 21.89 15.03
N LYS A 3 -16.66 22.51 13.84
CA LYS A 3 -16.94 21.85 12.55
C LYS A 3 -15.99 20.65 12.40
N PRO A 4 -16.47 19.45 12.02
CA PRO A 4 -15.58 18.31 11.78
C PRO A 4 -14.58 18.68 10.69
N ALA A 5 -13.33 18.26 10.88
CA ALA A 5 -12.30 18.41 9.86
C ALA A 5 -12.77 17.70 8.58
N PRO A 6 -12.47 18.24 7.38
CA PRO A 6 -12.78 17.54 6.13
C PRO A 6 -12.12 16.16 6.12
N GLU A 7 -12.91 15.14 5.79
CA GLU A 7 -12.42 13.76 5.66
C GLU A 7 -11.61 13.66 4.38
N TYR A 8 -10.28 13.66 4.51
CA TYR A 8 -9.38 13.53 3.38
C TYR A 8 -9.23 12.05 3.00
N ARG A 9 -9.36 11.75 1.70
CA ARG A 9 -9.07 10.43 1.17
C ARG A 9 -7.56 10.29 0.95
N HIS A 10 -6.91 9.36 1.64
CA HIS A 10 -5.48 9.13 1.50
C HIS A 10 -5.22 8.02 0.48
N LEU A 11 -4.49 8.35 -0.60
CA LEU A 11 -4.14 7.40 -1.67
C LEU A 11 -2.63 7.11 -1.60
N LEU A 12 -2.26 5.83 -1.61
CA LEU A 12 -0.87 5.40 -1.67
C LEU A 12 -0.55 4.95 -3.10
N VAL A 13 0.34 5.67 -3.78
CA VAL A 13 0.88 5.27 -5.09
C VAL A 13 2.31 4.81 -4.89
N ALA A 14 2.62 3.59 -5.31
CA ALA A 14 3.94 2.98 -5.15
C ALA A 14 4.49 2.50 -6.48
N LEU A 15 5.75 2.85 -6.78
CA LEU A 15 6.51 2.27 -7.88
C LEU A 15 7.36 1.12 -7.33
N LEU A 16 7.09 -0.10 -7.79
CA LEU A 16 7.71 -1.31 -7.28
C LEU A 16 8.64 -1.95 -8.31
N GLY A 17 9.81 -2.38 -7.85
CA GLY A 17 10.64 -3.38 -8.54
C GLY A 17 10.27 -4.80 -8.10
N ARG A 18 11.27 -5.60 -7.74
CA ARG A 18 11.11 -7.01 -7.33
C ARG A 18 10.96 -7.23 -5.82
N THR A 19 10.83 -6.17 -5.04
CA THR A 19 10.71 -6.24 -3.56
C THR A 19 9.35 -5.71 -3.12
N PRO A 20 8.26 -6.44 -3.37
CA PRO A 20 6.91 -5.98 -3.06
C PRO A 20 6.64 -5.86 -1.55
N GLN A 21 7.43 -6.52 -0.69
CA GLN A 21 7.32 -6.42 0.77
C GLN A 21 7.45 -4.98 1.29
N VAL A 22 8.25 -4.15 0.62
CA VAL A 22 8.39 -2.72 0.97
C VAL A 22 7.03 -2.01 0.97
N LEU A 23 6.10 -2.40 0.08
CA LEU A 23 4.74 -1.85 0.06
C LEU A 23 3.98 -2.21 1.34
N THR A 24 4.08 -3.46 1.80
CA THR A 24 3.37 -3.92 3.00
C THR A 24 3.88 -3.26 4.28
N GLU A 25 5.20 -3.14 4.43
CA GLU A 25 5.82 -2.46 5.58
C GLU A 25 5.47 -0.98 5.61
N THR A 26 5.45 -0.34 4.44
CA THR A 26 5.03 1.05 4.28
C THR A 26 3.56 1.21 4.66
N LEU A 27 2.68 0.34 4.17
CA LEU A 27 1.25 0.37 4.48
C LEU A 27 1.01 0.14 5.98
N TYR A 28 1.72 -0.80 6.60
CA TYR A 28 1.66 -1.03 8.04
C TYR A 28 2.10 0.21 8.84
N THR A 29 3.23 0.81 8.46
CA THR A 29 3.74 2.03 9.11
C THR A 29 2.72 3.16 9.02
N LEU A 30 2.12 3.39 7.85
CA LEU A 30 1.15 4.47 7.64
C LEU A 30 -0.14 4.21 8.43
N CYS A 31 -0.73 3.03 8.28
CA CYS A 31 -2.03 2.73 8.87
C CYS A 31 -1.95 2.46 10.38
N VAL A 32 -1.01 1.62 10.82
CA VAL A 32 -0.95 1.11 12.19
C VAL A 32 -0.10 2.01 13.09
N GLN A 33 1.10 2.39 12.64
CA GLN A 33 2.00 3.17 13.50
C GLN A 33 1.69 4.66 13.49
N LYS A 34 1.24 5.21 12.36
CA LYS A 34 0.97 6.64 12.19
C LYS A 34 -0.52 7.01 12.20
N GLY A 35 -1.42 6.02 12.19
CA GLY A 35 -2.86 6.26 12.20
C GLY A 35 -3.39 6.99 10.96
N ILE A 36 -2.69 6.88 9.82
CA ILE A 36 -3.10 7.48 8.55
C ILE A 36 -3.95 6.45 7.80
N PRO A 37 -5.26 6.66 7.64
CA PRO A 37 -6.14 5.68 7.01
C PRO A 37 -5.98 5.72 5.49
N ILE A 38 -5.18 4.81 4.93
CA ILE A 38 -5.04 4.66 3.48
C ILE A 38 -6.32 4.04 2.88
N SER A 39 -6.94 4.74 1.94
CA SER A 39 -8.21 4.35 1.31
C SER A 39 -8.01 3.53 0.04
N GLU A 40 -6.86 3.64 -0.61
CA GLU A 40 -6.54 2.95 -1.86
C GLU A 40 -5.03 2.80 -2.02
N VAL A 41 -4.61 1.68 -2.60
CA VAL A 41 -3.22 1.43 -2.97
C VAL A 41 -3.15 1.16 -4.47
N SER A 42 -2.38 1.98 -5.19
CA SER A 42 -2.07 1.80 -6.61
C SER A 42 -0.59 1.44 -6.75
N ALA A 43 -0.30 0.18 -7.09
CA ALA A 43 1.06 -0.28 -7.34
C ALA A 43 1.36 -0.29 -8.85
N ILE A 44 2.41 0.42 -9.24
CA ILE A 44 2.93 0.45 -10.61
C ILE A 44 4.22 -0.35 -10.63
N SER A 45 4.36 -1.28 -11.56
CA SER A 45 5.56 -2.11 -11.67
C SER A 45 5.83 -2.52 -13.11
N THR A 46 6.98 -3.15 -13.33
CA THR A 46 7.24 -3.90 -14.57
C THR A 46 6.43 -5.20 -14.58
N GLN A 47 6.39 -5.89 -15.71
CA GLN A 47 5.73 -7.20 -15.79
C GLN A 47 6.33 -8.20 -14.78
N GLU A 48 7.66 -8.31 -14.75
CA GLU A 48 8.36 -9.18 -13.81
C GLU A 48 8.08 -8.81 -12.34
N GLY A 49 8.09 -7.51 -12.01
CA GLY A 49 7.78 -7.06 -10.65
C GLY A 49 6.32 -7.33 -10.26
N ARG A 50 5.38 -7.27 -11.21
CA ARG A 50 3.98 -7.68 -11.02
C ARG A 50 3.86 -9.17 -10.71
N GLU A 51 4.55 -10.04 -11.45
CA GLU A 51 4.54 -11.49 -11.21
C GLU A 51 5.05 -11.80 -9.80
N VAL A 52 6.20 -11.22 -9.43
CA VAL A 52 6.75 -11.34 -8.07
C VAL A 52 5.78 -10.79 -7.00
N ALA A 53 5.11 -9.67 -7.26
CA ALA A 53 4.13 -9.10 -6.34
C ALA A 53 2.89 -9.99 -6.17
N LEU A 54 2.42 -10.63 -7.24
CA LEU A 54 1.32 -11.57 -7.18
C LEU A 54 1.70 -12.78 -6.31
N ASP A 55 2.84 -13.39 -6.59
CA ASP A 55 3.33 -14.59 -5.88
C ASP A 55 3.58 -14.32 -4.39
N ILE A 56 4.12 -13.15 -4.04
CA ILE A 56 4.55 -12.85 -2.67
C ILE A 56 3.43 -12.21 -1.83
N LEU A 57 2.60 -11.33 -2.41
CA LEU A 57 1.63 -10.55 -1.64
C LEU A 57 0.19 -11.06 -1.76
N LEU A 58 -0.21 -11.53 -2.94
CA LEU A 58 -1.63 -11.74 -3.27
C LEU A 58 -2.02 -13.22 -3.33
N GLU A 59 -1.10 -14.08 -3.76
CA GLU A 59 -1.26 -15.53 -3.86
C GLU A 59 -0.08 -16.28 -3.22
N PRO A 60 0.21 -16.05 -1.93
CA PRO A 60 1.29 -16.77 -1.26
C PRO A 60 1.02 -18.28 -1.33
N GLN A 61 1.92 -19.02 -1.97
CA GLN A 61 1.87 -20.47 -2.00
C GLN A 61 2.37 -20.99 -0.64
N ASP A 62 1.47 -21.61 0.13
CA ASP A 62 1.78 -22.32 1.39
C ASP A 62 2.65 -23.57 1.15
#